data_AF-A0A946G9P7-F1
#
_entry.id   AF-A0A946G9P7-F1
#
_cell.length_a   1.000
_cell.length_b   1.000
_cell.length_c   1.000
_cell.angle_alpha   90.00
_cell.angle_beta   90.00
_cell.angle_gamma   90.00
#
_symmetry.space_group_name_H-M   'P 1'
#
loop_
_entity.id
_entity.type
_entity.pdbx_description
1 polymer ?
#
loop_
_entity_poly.entity_id
_entity_poly.type
_entity_poly.pdbx_seq_one_letter_code
_entity_poly.pdbx_strand_id
1 'polypeptide(L)'
;KKELKGETLRVDTGCLVGFSPSIDYNIERAGNLKSMFFGGEGLFLATLRGHGTVYLQSLPFSRMADRIIGAGGASGKGEGSVLGGLGNLLDGDS
;
A
#
# COMPACT_ATOMS: atom_id res chain seq x y z
N LYS A 1 3.31 15.73 10.60
CA LYS A 1 2.24 16.71 10.90
C LYS A 1 2.17 17.72 9.75
N LYS A 2 0.98 18.07 9.28
CA LYS A 2 0.74 19.11 8.26
C LYS A 2 -0.34 20.07 8.77
N GLU A 3 -0.22 21.35 8.47
CA GLU A 3 -1.21 22.37 8.82
C GLU A 3 -1.96 22.78 7.55
N LEU A 4 -3.28 22.82 7.61
CA LEU A 4 -4.15 23.31 6.54
C LEU A 4 -4.61 24.73 6.89
N LYS A 5 -4.53 25.63 5.91
CA LYS A 5 -4.98 27.03 6.00
C LYS A 5 -6.10 27.31 4.99
N GLY A 6 -7.11 26.45 4.97
CA GLY A 6 -8.25 26.54 4.07
C GLY A 6 -8.08 25.76 2.76
N GLU A 7 -6.93 25.13 2.57
CA GLU A 7 -6.63 24.30 1.42
C GLU A 7 -7.22 22.88 1.53
N THR A 8 -7.22 22.17 0.40
CA THR A 8 -7.61 20.76 0.32
C THR A 8 -6.36 19.87 0.24
N LEU A 9 -6.35 18.81 1.03
CA LEU A 9 -5.30 17.81 1.09
C LEU A 9 -5.89 16.43 0.76
N ARG A 10 -5.30 15.73 -0.22
CA ARG A 10 -5.66 14.34 -0.55
C ARG A 10 -4.55 13.41 -0.08
N VAL A 11 -4.89 12.43 0.74
CA VAL A 11 -3.94 11.47 1.33
C VAL A 11 -4.48 10.05 1.25
N ASP A 12 -3.60 9.08 1.32
CA ASP A 12 -4.00 7.70 1.55
C ASP A 12 -4.66 7.56 2.92
N THR A 13 -5.81 6.88 2.97
CA THR A 13 -6.54 6.65 4.23
C THR A 13 -5.72 5.87 5.26
N GLY A 14 -4.87 4.93 4.85
CA GLY A 14 -3.99 4.15 5.72
C GLY A 14 -2.84 4.97 6.32
N CYS A 15 -2.55 6.14 5.75
CA CYS A 15 -1.58 7.08 6.30
C CYS A 15 -2.21 8.13 7.23
N LEU A 16 -3.54 8.22 7.33
CA LEU A 16 -4.19 9.24 8.14
C LEU A 16 -4.29 8.80 9.61
N VAL A 17 -3.56 9.50 10.50
CA VAL A 17 -3.54 9.19 11.94
C VAL A 17 -4.64 9.96 12.69
N GLY A 18 -4.91 11.19 12.26
CA GLY A 18 -5.93 12.04 12.88
C GLY A 18 -5.88 13.48 12.37
N PHE A 19 -6.92 14.26 12.65
CA PHE A 19 -7.03 15.63 12.18
C PHE A 19 -7.88 16.49 13.14
N SER A 20 -7.75 17.81 13.04
CA SER A 20 -8.53 18.76 13.85
C SER A 20 -10.04 18.68 13.53
N PRO A 21 -10.95 18.87 14.50
CA PRO A 21 -12.40 18.79 14.28
C PRO A 21 -12.95 19.78 13.25
N SER A 22 -12.25 20.88 12.99
CA SER A 22 -12.58 21.91 12.00
C SER A 22 -12.26 21.54 10.55
N ILE A 23 -11.76 20.33 10.31
CA ILE A 23 -11.41 19.83 8.98
C ILE A 23 -12.52 18.91 8.48
N ASP A 24 -13.08 19.27 7.32
CA ASP A 24 -14.00 18.43 6.57
C ASP A 24 -13.27 17.21 6.01
N TYR A 25 -13.87 16.03 6.18
CA TYR A 25 -13.30 14.75 5.79
C TYR A 25 -14.26 13.97 4.88
N ASN A 26 -13.75 13.49 3.74
CA ASN A 26 -14.48 12.61 2.83
C ASN A 26 -13.59 11.47 2.34
N ILE A 27 -14.13 10.25 2.20
CA ILE A 27 -13.45 9.12 1.60
C ILE A 27 -13.92 8.96 0.16
N GLU A 28 -12.99 9.13 -0.76
CA GLU A 28 -13.23 8.84 -2.16
C GLU A 28 -12.56 7.51 -2.51
N ARG A 29 -13.37 6.57 -3.02
CA ARG A 29 -12.85 5.34 -3.59
C ARG A 29 -12.16 5.71 -4.90
N ALA A 30 -10.83 5.61 -4.97
CA ALA A 30 -10.12 5.82 -6.22
C ALA A 30 -10.59 4.76 -7.23
N GLY A 31 -11.15 5.22 -8.35
CA GLY A 31 -11.82 4.37 -9.33
C GLY A 31 -10.89 3.42 -10.09
N ASN A 32 -11.52 2.39 -10.65
CA ASN A 32 -11.01 1.22 -11.39
C ASN A 32 -10.15 0.23 -10.58
N LEU A 33 -10.73 -0.95 -10.38
CA LEU A 33 -10.13 -2.20 -9.90
C LEU A 33 -8.72 -2.49 -10.47
N LYS A 34 -8.36 -1.92 -11.63
CA LYS A 34 -7.01 -1.99 -12.19
C LYS A 34 -5.92 -1.33 -11.31
N SER A 35 -6.23 -0.28 -10.56
CA SER A 35 -5.27 0.31 -9.60
C SER A 35 -5.14 -0.51 -8.31
N MET A 36 -6.13 -1.34 -7.97
CA MET A 36 -6.01 -2.34 -6.89
C MET A 36 -4.99 -3.44 -7.25
N PHE A 37 -4.64 -3.55 -8.53
CA PHE A 37 -3.78 -4.60 -9.08
C PHE A 37 -2.27 -4.27 -9.03
N PHE A 38 -1.87 -3.03 -8.71
CA PHE A 38 -0.47 -2.62 -8.57
C PHE A 38 0.10 -2.84 -7.15
N GLY A 39 -0.43 -3.82 -6.40
CA GLY A 39 0.07 -4.14 -5.05
C GLY A 39 -0.89 -4.89 -4.13
N GLY A 40 -2.12 -5.22 -4.54
CA GLY A 40 -3.04 -6.08 -3.76
C GLY A 40 -3.84 -5.37 -2.67
N GLU A 41 -3.53 -4.10 -2.37
CA GLU A 41 -4.28 -3.30 -1.39
C GLU A 41 -5.08 -2.19 -2.05
N GLY A 42 -6.37 -2.10 -1.72
CA GLY A 42 -7.24 -1.06 -2.23
C GLY A 42 -6.78 0.33 -1.79
N LEU A 43 -6.45 1.20 -2.75
CA LEU A 43 -6.12 2.59 -2.48
C LEU A 43 -7.41 3.40 -2.23
N PHE A 44 -7.72 3.69 -0.97
CA PHE A 44 -8.78 4.63 -0.60
C PHE A 44 -8.14 5.99 -0.30
N LEU A 45 -8.59 7.04 -0.99
CA LEU A 45 -8.09 8.40 -0.77
C LEU A 45 -9.04 9.14 0.18
N ALA A 46 -8.46 9.75 1.21
CA ALA A 46 -9.12 10.71 2.06
C ALA A 46 -8.89 12.12 1.51
N THR A 47 -9.97 12.88 1.34
CA THR A 47 -9.96 14.32 1.06
C THR A 47 -10.21 15.07 2.36
N LEU A 48 -9.25 15.88 2.79
CA LEU A 48 -9.33 16.75 3.97
C LEU A 48 -9.34 18.22 3.53
N ARG A 49 -10.26 19.04 4.06
CA ARG A 49 -10.34 20.46 3.71
C ARG A 49 -10.68 21.30 4.93
N GLY A 50 -10.03 22.46 5.08
CA GLY A 50 -10.36 23.41 6.15
C GLY A 50 -9.13 24.02 6.81
N HIS A 51 -9.29 24.53 8.03
CA HIS A 51 -8.21 25.11 8.82
C HIS A 51 -7.92 24.23 10.02
N GLY A 52 -6.67 23.79 10.20
CA GLY A 52 -6.29 22.96 11.34
C GLY A 52 -5.08 22.08 11.08
N THR A 53 -4.86 21.09 11.95
CA THR A 53 -3.74 20.16 11.85
C THR A 53 -4.18 18.79 11.35
N VAL A 54 -3.38 18.19 10.47
CA VAL A 54 -3.48 16.79 10.03
C VAL A 54 -2.22 16.03 10.44
N TYR A 55 -2.40 14.88 11.07
CA TYR A 55 -1.34 13.94 11.42
C TYR A 55 -1.33 12.80 10.41
N LEU A 56 -0.16 12.62 9.77
CA LEU A 56 0.06 11.61 8.75
C LEU A 56 1.21 10.70 9.15
N GLN A 57 1.07 9.42 8.82
CA GLN A 57 2.13 8.43 8.84
C GLN A 57 2.79 8.35 7.46
N SER A 58 4.10 8.10 7.41
CA SER A 58 4.93 8.20 6.20
C SER A 58 4.74 7.04 5.21
N LEU A 59 4.38 5.86 5.71
CA LEU A 59 4.22 4.63 4.93
C LEU A 59 2.99 3.92 5.47
N PRO A 60 1.98 3.55 4.65
CA PRO A 60 0.92 2.67 5.11
C PRO A 60 1.55 1.45 5.80
N PHE A 61 1.01 1.05 6.96
CA PHE A 61 1.55 -0.07 7.75
C PHE A 61 1.80 -1.32 6.89
N SER A 62 0.95 -1.56 5.91
CA SER A 62 1.08 -2.63 4.95
C SER A 62 2.28 -2.53 4.02
N ARG A 63 2.57 -1.35 3.44
CA ARG A 63 3.81 -1.14 2.67
C ARG A 63 5.05 -1.29 3.54
N MET A 64 4.97 -0.89 4.81
CA MET A 64 6.04 -1.12 5.77
C MET A 64 6.19 -2.62 6.08
N ALA A 65 5.08 -3.35 6.27
CA ALA A 65 5.05 -4.79 6.49
C ALA A 65 5.57 -5.57 5.27
N ASP A 66 5.15 -5.24 4.05
CA ASP A 66 5.67 -5.81 2.80
C ASP A 66 7.17 -5.60 2.67
N ARG A 67 7.68 -4.41 3.04
CA ARG A 67 9.11 -4.15 3.04
C ARG A 67 9.85 -4.94 4.10
N ILE A 68 9.28 -5.12 5.29
CA ILE A 68 9.87 -5.94 6.36
C ILE A 68 9.85 -7.42 5.96
N ILE A 69 8.78 -7.93 5.37
CA ILE A 69 8.68 -9.31 4.86
C ILE A 69 9.67 -9.53 3.72
N GLY A 70 9.74 -8.59 2.76
CA GLY A 70 10.69 -8.64 1.64
C GLY A 70 12.15 -8.49 2.05
N ALA A 71 12.44 -7.73 3.11
CA ALA A 71 13.80 -7.53 3.63
C ALA A 71 14.22 -8.54 4.71
N GLY A 72 13.26 -9.21 5.36
CA GLY A 72 13.45 -10.05 6.54
C GLY A 72 13.69 -11.53 6.27
N GLY A 73 13.56 -12.01 5.03
CA GLY A 73 13.88 -13.40 4.74
C GLY A 73 13.44 -13.93 3.38
N ALA A 74 14.28 -13.71 2.37
CA ALA A 74 14.53 -14.71 1.34
C ALA A 74 15.54 -15.76 1.84
N SER A 75 15.41 -16.22 3.08
CA SER A 75 16.18 -17.31 3.65
C SER A 75 15.21 -18.34 4.22
N GLY A 76 14.71 -19.19 3.33
CA GLY A 76 13.69 -20.18 3.70
C GLY A 76 13.00 -20.91 2.55
N LYS A 77 13.79 -21.41 1.59
CA LYS A 77 13.62 -22.75 0.98
C LYS A 77 12.23 -23.17 0.48
N GLY A 78 12.10 -23.27 -0.85
CA GLY A 78 11.32 -24.35 -1.47
C GLY A 78 10.27 -23.92 -2.49
N GLU A 79 10.57 -24.23 -3.76
CA GLU A 79 9.63 -24.64 -4.82
C GLU A 79 8.73 -23.56 -5.45
N GLY A 80 8.93 -23.39 -6.77
CA GLY A 80 8.04 -22.59 -7.61
C GLY A 80 8.73 -21.72 -8.66
N SER A 81 10.06 -21.80 -8.80
CA SER A 81 10.71 -21.18 -9.96
C SER A 81 10.56 -22.11 -11.15
N VAL A 82 10.03 -21.56 -12.25
CA VAL A 82 9.84 -22.09 -13.62
C VAL A 82 10.95 -23.00 -14.20
N LEU A 83 12.07 -23.18 -13.48
CA LEU A 83 13.16 -24.11 -13.76
C LEU A 83 12.86 -25.57 -13.37
N GLY A 84 11.95 -25.82 -12.42
CA GLY A 84 11.56 -27.19 -12.03
C GLY A 84 10.77 -27.94 -13.11
N GLY A 85 10.04 -27.20 -13.97
CA GLY A 85 9.29 -27.79 -15.09
C GLY A 85 10.16 -28.19 -16.27
N LEU A 86 11.35 -27.59 -16.43
CA LEU A 86 12.28 -27.90 -17.51
C LEU A 86 13.22 -29.07 -17.16
N GLY A 87 13.49 -29.30 -15.88
CA GLY A 87 14.32 -30.42 -15.41
C GLY A 87 13.70 -31.79 -15.67
N ASN A 88 12.38 -31.93 -15.58
CA ASN A 88 11.67 -33.20 -15.80
C ASN A 88 11.51 -33.59 -17.28
N LEU A 89 11.91 -32.75 -18.23
CA LEU A 89 11.86 -33.07 -19.67
C LEU A 89 13.21 -33.51 -20.24
N LEU A 90 14.32 -33.32 -19.51
CA LEU A 90 15.66 -33.73 -19.93
C LEU A 90 16.14 -35.06 -19.29
N ASP A 91 15.46 -35.54 -18.25
CA ASP A 91 15.84 -36.75 -17.51
C ASP A 91 14.98 -37.98 -17.86
N GLY A 92 14.26 -37.92 -18.98
CA GLY A 92 13.31 -38.93 -19.41
C GLY A 92 13.58 -39.44 -20.82
N ASP A 93 14.75 -40.05 -21.05
CA ASP A 93 14.89 -41.11 -22.06
C ASP A 93 16.07 -42.02 -21.68
N SER A 94 15.77 -43.31 -21.51
CA SER A 94 16.72 -44.43 -21.35
C SER A 94 16.67 -45.27 -22.61
#